data_AF-D0I5U7-F1
#
_entry.id   AF-D0I5U7-F1
#
_cell.length_a   1.000
_cell.length_b   1.000
_cell.length_c   1.000
_cell.angle_alpha   90.00
_cell.angle_beta   90.00
_cell.angle_gamma   90.00
#
_symmetry.space_group_name_H-M   'P 1'
#
loop_
_entity.id
_entity.type
_entity.pdbx_description
1 polymer ?
#
loop_
_entity_poly.entity_id
_entity_poly.type
_entity_poly.pdbx_seq_one_letter_code
_entity_poly.pdbx_strand_id
1 'polypeptide(L)'
;MNYHQYYPVDVVNGEGTRCTLFVSGCEHQCRGCYNQSTWSPSSGEPFDQQMEDRIIADLKDTRIKRRGLSLSGGDPLFPANLPSVLKLVQRVKAECQGKDIWMWTGYTLANLSEAQQEVVSYIDVLVDGKFEQALADPSLPWRGSTNQVIHRLTSH
;
A
#
# COMPACT_ATOMS: atom_id res chain seq x y z
N MET A 1 -1.28 -13.47 -3.20
CA MET A 1 -2.24 -12.71 -2.35
C MET A 1 -3.56 -12.51 -3.09
N ASN A 2 -4.61 -12.09 -2.38
CA ASN A 2 -5.82 -11.52 -2.99
C ASN A 2 -5.82 -9.98 -2.84
N TYR A 3 -6.71 -9.32 -3.57
CA TYR A 3 -6.99 -7.89 -3.44
C TYR A 3 -8.50 -7.62 -3.53
N HIS A 4 -8.97 -6.55 -2.91
CA HIS A 4 -10.38 -6.13 -2.98
C HIS A 4 -10.65 -5.18 -4.13
N GLN A 5 -9.75 -4.23 -4.33
CA GLN A 5 -10.03 -3.13 -5.23
C GLN A 5 -8.75 -2.56 -5.83
N TYR A 6 -8.84 -2.19 -7.10
CA TYR A 6 -7.81 -1.45 -7.80
C TYR A 6 -8.41 -0.20 -8.43
N TYR A 7 -7.84 0.96 -8.10
CA TYR A 7 -8.19 2.24 -8.72
C TYR A 7 -7.06 2.65 -9.66
N PRO A 8 -7.29 2.68 -10.99
CA PRO A 8 -6.27 3.09 -11.95
C PRO A 8 -6.02 4.61 -11.94
N VAL A 9 -6.91 5.40 -11.34
CA VAL A 9 -6.79 6.85 -11.19
C VAL A 9 -7.38 7.22 -9.84
N ASP A 10 -6.53 7.60 -8.91
CA ASP A 10 -6.89 7.95 -7.54
C ASP A 10 -6.17 9.23 -7.09
N VAL A 11 -6.84 10.04 -6.28
CA VAL A 11 -6.32 11.29 -5.71
C VAL A 11 -6.50 11.35 -4.19
N VAL A 12 -7.03 10.29 -3.58
CA VAL A 12 -7.36 10.20 -2.15
C VAL A 12 -6.27 9.47 -1.37
N ASN A 13 -5.61 8.46 -1.96
CA ASN A 13 -4.64 7.63 -1.25
C ASN A 13 -3.20 8.08 -1.52
N GLY A 14 -2.88 9.34 -1.22
CA GLY A 14 -1.53 9.90 -1.30
C GLY A 14 -1.43 11.07 -2.26
N GLU A 15 -0.25 11.69 -2.32
CA GLU A 15 -0.04 12.90 -3.12
C GLU A 15 -0.05 12.60 -4.63
N GLY A 16 -0.66 13.52 -5.40
CA GLY A 16 -0.78 13.44 -6.85
C GLY A 16 -1.80 12.42 -7.33
N THR A 17 -1.90 12.22 -8.64
CA THR A 17 -2.73 11.14 -9.20
C THR A 17 -1.98 9.82 -9.10
N ARG A 18 -2.61 8.77 -8.57
CA ARG A 18 -1.97 7.49 -8.25
C ARG A 18 -2.75 6.32 -8.83
N CYS A 19 -2.05 5.20 -9.00
CA CYS A 19 -2.69 3.89 -9.01
C CYS A 19 -2.79 3.42 -7.56
N THR A 20 -3.93 2.90 -7.11
CA THR A 20 -4.08 2.41 -5.74
C THR A 20 -4.60 0.98 -5.73
N LEU A 21 -3.87 0.09 -5.05
CA LEU A 21 -4.23 -1.31 -4.84
C LEU A 21 -4.58 -1.54 -3.37
N PHE A 22 -5.78 -2.05 -3.12
CA PHE A 22 -6.25 -2.46 -1.81
C PHE A 22 -6.11 -3.98 -1.68
N VAL A 23 -5.08 -4.45 -0.99
CA VAL A 23 -4.80 -5.89 -0.80
C VAL A 23 -5.72 -6.52 0.25
N SER A 24 -5.81 -7.85 0.23
CA SER A 24 -6.47 -8.66 1.27
C SER A 24 -5.47 -9.22 2.26
N GLY A 25 -5.92 -9.59 3.46
CA GLY A 25 -5.12 -10.13 4.55
C GLY A 25 -4.64 -9.04 5.51
N CYS A 26 -5.05 -9.13 6.78
CA CYS A 26 -4.55 -8.29 7.86
C CYS A 26 -4.74 -9.00 9.21
N GLU A 27 -3.68 -9.10 10.02
CA GLU A 27 -3.75 -9.72 11.35
C GLU A 27 -4.06 -8.73 12.48
N HIS A 28 -4.06 -7.43 12.21
CA HIS A 28 -4.22 -6.42 13.26
C HIS A 28 -5.66 -6.25 13.74
N GLN A 29 -6.63 -6.48 12.85
CA GLN A 29 -8.07 -6.43 13.13
C GLN A 29 -8.50 -5.21 13.96
N CYS A 30 -7.99 -4.03 13.58
CA CYS A 30 -8.16 -2.80 14.36
C CYS A 30 -9.65 -2.47 14.55
N ARG A 31 -10.05 -2.17 15.79
CA ARG A 31 -11.41 -1.74 16.10
C ARG A 31 -11.76 -0.49 15.30
N GLY A 32 -12.88 -0.51 14.59
CA GLY A 32 -13.34 0.61 13.76
C GLY A 32 -12.56 0.78 12.44
N CYS A 33 -11.77 -0.22 12.01
CA CYS A 33 -11.07 -0.19 10.74
C CYS A 33 -12.05 0.02 9.56
N TYR A 34 -11.70 0.91 8.63
CA TYR A 34 -12.50 1.13 7.42
C TYR A 34 -12.48 -0.08 6.48
N ASN A 35 -11.35 -0.81 6.42
CA ASN A 35 -11.12 -1.95 5.54
C ASN A 35 -11.40 -3.30 6.23
N GLN A 36 -12.42 -3.40 7.09
CA GLN A 36 -12.75 -4.67 7.77
C GLN A 36 -12.98 -5.84 6.81
N SER A 37 -13.54 -5.56 5.63
CA SER A 37 -13.81 -6.57 4.60
C SER A 37 -12.54 -7.23 4.05
N THR A 38 -11.37 -6.60 4.20
CA THR A 38 -10.10 -7.09 3.66
C THR A 38 -9.33 -7.97 4.64
N TRP A 39 -9.78 -8.15 5.89
CA TRP A 39 -9.00 -8.88 6.92
C TRP A 39 -8.68 -10.32 6.54
N SER A 40 -9.64 -11.02 5.90
CA SER A 40 -9.41 -12.39 5.46
C SER A 40 -8.43 -12.41 4.27
N PRO A 41 -7.34 -13.19 4.33
CA PRO A 41 -6.40 -13.32 3.21
C PRO A 41 -7.03 -13.88 1.92
N SER A 42 -8.15 -14.61 2.04
CA SER A 42 -8.89 -15.19 0.93
C SER A 42 -10.06 -14.33 0.44
N SER A 43 -10.28 -13.15 1.03
CA SER A 43 -11.32 -12.22 0.57
C SER A 43 -10.92 -11.50 -0.71
N GLY A 44 -11.90 -11.04 -1.50
CA GLY A 44 -11.64 -10.39 -2.78
C GLY A 44 -11.18 -11.36 -3.86
N GLU A 45 -10.49 -10.84 -4.87
CA GLU A 45 -10.07 -11.58 -6.06
C GLU A 45 -8.58 -11.95 -6.01
N PRO A 46 -8.16 -13.05 -6.65
CA PRO A 46 -6.75 -13.39 -6.79
C PRO A 46 -5.94 -12.27 -7.44
N PHE A 47 -4.81 -11.89 -6.85
CA PHE A 47 -3.84 -11.01 -7.50
C PHE A 47 -2.94 -11.85 -8.42
N ASP A 48 -3.22 -11.80 -9.72
CA ASP A 48 -2.54 -12.57 -10.75
C ASP A 48 -1.60 -11.71 -11.62
N GLN A 49 -0.93 -12.35 -12.59
CA GLN A 49 -0.02 -11.68 -13.51
C GLN A 49 -0.72 -10.61 -14.36
N GLN A 50 -2.00 -10.83 -14.74
CA GLN A 50 -2.75 -9.87 -15.54
C GLN A 50 -2.99 -8.57 -14.77
N MET A 51 -3.33 -8.66 -13.48
CA MET A 51 -3.49 -7.49 -12.63
C MET A 51 -2.14 -6.78 -12.42
N GLU A 52 -1.07 -7.54 -12.19
CA GLU A 52 0.30 -6.98 -12.07
C GLU A 52 0.70 -6.19 -13.34
N ASP A 53 0.49 -6.77 -14.52
CA ASP A 53 0.80 -6.13 -15.81
C ASP A 53 -0.08 -4.91 -16.08
N ARG A 54 -1.35 -4.95 -15.67
CA ARG A 54 -2.25 -3.80 -15.75
C ARG A 54 -1.74 -2.62 -14.93
N ILE A 55 -1.26 -2.86 -13.70
CA ILE A 55 -0.69 -1.80 -12.84
C ILE A 55 0.50 -1.14 -13.52
N ILE A 56 1.42 -1.95 -14.06
CA ILE A 56 2.60 -1.43 -14.78
C ILE A 56 2.21 -0.65 -16.03
N ALA A 57 1.26 -1.15 -16.82
CA ALA A 57 0.76 -0.46 -18.01
C ALA A 57 0.13 0.89 -17.65
N ASP A 58 -0.71 0.94 -16.61
CA ASP A 58 -1.34 2.17 -16.14
C ASP A 58 -0.29 3.18 -15.63
N LEU A 59 0.70 2.73 -14.86
CA LEU A 59 1.77 3.61 -14.37
C LEU A 59 2.62 4.22 -15.50
N LYS A 60 2.80 3.49 -16.60
CA LYS A 60 3.54 3.91 -17.79
C LYS A 60 2.71 4.72 -18.79
N ASP A 61 1.39 4.71 -18.69
CA ASP A 61 0.50 5.45 -19.59
C ASP A 61 0.75 6.96 -19.47
N THR A 62 1.26 7.56 -20.56
CA THR A 62 1.60 8.98 -20.62
C THR A 62 0.38 9.89 -20.85
N ARG A 63 -0.77 9.33 -21.22
CA ARG A 63 -2.02 10.09 -21.41
C ARG A 63 -2.60 10.57 -20.08
N ILE A 64 -2.37 9.80 -19.01
CA ILE A 64 -2.77 10.14 -17.65
C ILE A 64 -1.51 10.13 -16.78
N LYS A 65 -0.99 11.32 -16.46
CA LYS A 65 0.22 11.43 -15.65
C LYS A 65 -0.05 11.02 -14.21
N ARG A 66 0.36 9.81 -13.85
CA ARG A 66 0.36 9.30 -12.48
C ARG A 66 1.69 9.59 -11.81
N ARG A 67 1.66 10.04 -10.56
CA ARG A 67 2.85 10.21 -9.73
C ARG A 67 3.41 8.86 -9.29
N GLY A 68 2.55 7.89 -8.97
CA GLY A 68 3.03 6.61 -8.46
C GLY A 68 1.96 5.60 -8.06
N LEU A 69 2.40 4.61 -7.30
CA LEU A 69 1.57 3.51 -6.77
C LEU A 69 1.29 3.72 -5.28
N SER A 70 0.09 3.38 -4.84
CA SER A 70 -0.30 3.29 -3.44
C SER A 70 -0.75 1.87 -3.10
N LEU A 71 -0.24 1.35 -1.98
CA LEU A 71 -0.56 0.04 -1.45
C LEU A 71 -1.27 0.20 -0.10
N SER A 72 -2.51 -0.25 -0.02
CA SER A 72 -3.37 -0.14 1.17
C SER A 72 -4.32 -1.35 1.25
N GLY A 73 -5.44 -1.26 1.97
CA GLY A 73 -6.43 -2.33 2.11
C GLY A 73 -6.32 -3.03 3.46
N GLY A 74 -6.01 -4.33 3.43
CA GLY A 74 -5.62 -5.09 4.61
C GLY A 74 -4.26 -4.60 5.11
N ASP A 75 -3.23 -5.41 4.93
CA ASP A 75 -1.86 -4.96 5.16
C ASP A 75 -0.93 -5.48 4.05
N PRO A 76 -0.32 -4.59 3.24
CA PRO A 76 0.70 -4.97 2.26
C PRO A 76 1.89 -5.72 2.87
N LEU A 77 2.19 -5.50 4.16
CA LEU A 77 3.25 -6.18 4.90
C LEU A 77 2.77 -7.41 5.68
N PHE A 78 1.51 -7.84 5.52
CA PHE A 78 1.05 -9.11 6.05
C PHE A 78 1.91 -10.26 5.46
N PRO A 79 2.38 -11.24 6.25
CA PRO A 79 3.34 -12.25 5.78
C PRO A 79 2.95 -12.98 4.49
N ALA A 80 1.67 -13.30 4.30
CA ALA A 80 1.20 -13.98 3.07
C ALA A 80 1.21 -13.09 1.82
N ASN A 81 1.31 -11.76 1.99
CA ASN A 81 1.35 -10.79 0.91
C ASN A 81 2.77 -10.47 0.45
N LEU A 82 3.77 -10.63 1.33
CA LEU A 82 5.15 -10.22 1.08
C LEU A 82 5.72 -10.67 -0.27
N PRO A 83 5.57 -11.94 -0.71
CA PRO A 83 6.14 -12.36 -1.99
C PRO A 83 5.53 -11.62 -3.19
N SER A 84 4.20 -11.43 -3.20
CA SER A 84 3.50 -10.74 -4.28
C SER A 84 3.78 -9.23 -4.26
N VAL A 85 3.82 -8.62 -3.06
CA VAL A 85 4.08 -7.19 -2.89
C VAL A 85 5.53 -6.87 -3.26
N LEU A 86 6.50 -7.67 -2.80
CA LEU A 86 7.92 -7.51 -3.14
C LEU A 86 8.13 -7.52 -4.66
N LYS A 87 7.56 -8.53 -5.35
CA LYS A 87 7.62 -8.63 -6.81
C LYS A 87 7.05 -7.39 -7.48
N LEU A 88 5.88 -6.91 -7.04
CA LEU A 88 5.24 -5.74 -7.62
C LEU A 88 6.08 -4.46 -7.43
N VAL A 89 6.58 -4.18 -6.22
CA VAL A 89 7.35 -2.95 -5.96
C VAL A 89 8.69 -2.94 -6.70
N GLN A 90 9.34 -4.10 -6.83
CA GLN A 90 10.55 -4.26 -7.66
C GLN A 90 10.26 -3.95 -9.13
N ARG A 91 9.16 -4.48 -9.68
CA ARG A 91 8.74 -4.17 -11.06
C ARG A 91 8.43 -2.69 -11.26
N VAL A 92 7.74 -2.05 -10.32
CA VAL A 92 7.46 -0.60 -10.40
C VAL A 92 8.76 0.20 -10.45
N LYS A 93 9.72 -0.09 -9.56
CA LYS A 93 11.01 0.61 -9.54
C LYS A 93 11.84 0.35 -10.81
N ALA A 94 11.79 -0.86 -11.36
CA ALA A 94 12.54 -1.22 -12.56
C ALA A 94 11.91 -0.65 -13.85
N GLU A 95 10.59 -0.69 -13.98
CA GLU A 95 9.88 -0.43 -15.24
C GLU A 95 9.23 0.94 -15.33
N CYS A 96 8.98 1.60 -14.18
CA CYS A 96 8.24 2.85 -14.09
C CYS A 96 9.12 3.95 -13.48
N GLN A 97 10.10 4.42 -14.26
CA GLN A 97 11.06 5.44 -13.82
C GLN A 97 10.37 6.71 -13.30
N GLY A 98 10.87 7.22 -12.17
CA GLY A 98 10.36 8.43 -11.53
C GLY A 98 8.99 8.27 -10.83
N LYS A 99 8.48 7.05 -10.66
CA LYS A 99 7.27 6.79 -9.87
C LYS A 99 7.61 6.51 -8.42
N ASP A 100 6.88 7.17 -7.52
CA ASP A 100 6.99 6.90 -6.08
C ASP A 100 6.00 5.80 -5.63
N ILE A 101 6.30 5.15 -4.52
CA ILE A 101 5.47 4.10 -3.92
C ILE A 101 5.12 4.53 -2.50
N TRP A 102 3.81 4.59 -2.24
CA TRP A 102 3.24 4.84 -0.92
C TRP A 102 2.68 3.53 -0.36
N MET A 103 2.84 3.32 0.94
CA MET A 103 2.35 2.12 1.62
C MET A 103 1.75 2.47 2.97
N TRP A 104 0.57 1.92 3.25
CA TRP A 104 -0.05 1.94 4.57
C TRP A 104 0.10 0.57 5.22
N THR A 105 0.52 0.54 6.47
CA THR A 105 0.72 -0.70 7.23
C THR A 105 0.40 -0.50 8.70
N GLY A 106 -0.13 -1.52 9.37
CA GLY A 106 -0.33 -1.51 10.81
C GLY A 106 0.90 -1.94 11.62
N TYR A 107 1.92 -2.46 10.95
CA TYR A 107 3.25 -2.64 11.53
C TYR A 107 3.92 -1.28 11.74
N THR A 108 4.96 -1.24 12.58
CA THR A 108 5.77 -0.02 12.80
C THR A 108 7.14 -0.23 12.18
N LEU A 109 7.74 0.83 11.63
CA LEU A 109 9.04 0.79 10.98
C LEU A 109 10.12 0.20 11.90
N ALA A 110 10.04 0.50 13.20
CA ALA A 110 10.97 -0.01 14.22
C ALA A 110 10.84 -1.52 14.50
N ASN A 111 9.72 -2.15 14.12
CA ASN A 111 9.40 -3.55 14.45
C ASN A 111 9.09 -4.39 13.20
N LEU A 112 9.72 -4.07 12.07
CA LEU A 112 9.63 -4.87 10.86
C LEU A 112 10.56 -6.08 10.92
N SER A 113 10.06 -7.24 10.48
CA SER A 113 10.90 -8.41 10.16
C SER A 113 11.80 -8.12 8.96
N GLU A 114 12.86 -8.93 8.76
CA GLU A 114 13.77 -8.79 7.61
C GLU A 114 13.03 -8.81 6.26
N ALA A 115 12.08 -9.74 6.09
CA ALA A 115 11.30 -9.83 4.85
C ALA A 115 10.39 -8.59 4.62
N GLN A 116 9.88 -7.98 5.69
CA GLN A 116 9.13 -6.74 5.59
C GLN A 116 10.05 -5.54 5.28
N GLN A 117 11.25 -5.52 5.88
CA GLN A 117 12.26 -4.49 5.61
C GLN A 117 12.71 -4.54 4.14
N GLU A 118 12.86 -5.74 3.57
CA GLU A 118 13.16 -5.91 2.15
C GLU A 118 12.12 -5.24 1.26
N VAL A 119 10.82 -5.45 1.53
CA VAL A 119 9.75 -4.75 0.81
C VAL A 119 9.83 -3.24 1.02
N VAL A 120 10.01 -2.79 2.27
CA VAL A 120 10.06 -1.37 2.63
C VAL A 120 11.26 -0.65 2.02
N SER A 121 12.34 -1.35 1.67
CA SER A 121 13.48 -0.77 0.96
C SER A 121 13.15 -0.19 -0.43
N TYR A 122 12.00 -0.59 -1.01
CA TYR A 122 11.49 -0.04 -2.27
C TYR A 122 10.41 1.03 -2.09
N ILE A 123 10.06 1.40 -0.85
CA ILE A 123 8.96 2.30 -0.53
C ILE A 123 9.48 3.72 -0.27
N ASP A 124 8.83 4.71 -0.87
CA ASP A 124 9.24 6.12 -0.73
C ASP A 124 8.52 6.81 0.42
N VAL A 125 7.25 6.44 0.65
CA VAL A 125 6.45 6.94 1.78
C VAL A 125 5.76 5.79 2.49
N LEU A 126 6.07 5.61 3.77
CA LEU A 126 5.45 4.61 4.63
C LEU A 126 4.57 5.31 5.66
N VAL A 127 3.30 4.95 5.72
CA VAL A 127 2.38 5.33 6.81
C VAL A 127 2.25 4.12 7.71
N ASP A 128 2.89 4.16 8.87
CA ASP A 128 3.01 3.03 9.78
C ASP A 128 2.11 3.15 11.01
N GLY A 129 1.88 2.03 11.70
CA GLY A 129 1.11 1.94 12.92
C GLY A 129 -0.37 1.59 12.72
N LYS A 130 -0.92 0.85 13.69
CA LYS A 130 -2.33 0.44 13.72
C LYS A 130 -3.26 1.66 13.75
N PHE A 131 -4.42 1.51 13.11
CA PHE A 131 -5.52 2.43 13.35
C PHE A 131 -6.04 2.30 14.80
N GLU A 132 -6.15 3.42 15.50
CA GLU A 132 -6.71 3.50 16.85
C GLU A 132 -7.95 4.39 16.87
N GLN A 133 -9.13 3.79 17.06
CA GLN A 133 -10.41 4.51 17.03
C GLN A 133 -10.48 5.68 18.03
N ALA A 134 -9.85 5.55 19.19
CA ALA A 134 -9.82 6.61 20.21
C ALA A 134 -8.97 7.83 19.79
N LEU A 135 -8.07 7.63 18.83
CA LEU A 135 -7.16 8.64 18.29
C LEU A 135 -7.53 9.04 16.86
N ALA A 136 -8.71 8.63 16.40
CA ALA A 136 -9.17 8.89 15.05
C ALA A 136 -9.48 10.37 14.85
N ASP A 137 -8.93 10.96 13.79
CA ASP A 137 -9.17 12.35 13.44
C ASP A 137 -9.21 12.47 11.89
N PRO A 138 -10.38 12.79 11.30
CA PRO A 138 -10.55 12.86 9.85
C PRO A 138 -9.86 14.07 9.22
N SER A 139 -9.35 15.02 10.01
CA SER A 139 -8.58 16.16 9.51
C SER A 139 -7.11 15.81 9.26
N LEU A 140 -6.65 14.64 9.71
CA LEU A 140 -5.27 14.21 9.55
C LEU A 140 -4.96 13.91 8.07
N PRO A 141 -3.88 14.48 7.52
CA PRO A 141 -3.48 14.15 6.17
C PRO A 141 -2.98 12.69 6.11
N TRP A 142 -3.57 11.92 5.20
CA TRP A 142 -3.08 10.58 4.78
C TRP A 142 -3.03 9.50 5.86
N ARG A 143 -3.58 9.71 7.05
CA ARG A 143 -3.63 8.72 8.14
C ARG A 143 -4.96 8.80 8.88
N GLY A 144 -5.37 7.68 9.47
CA GLY A 144 -6.66 7.56 10.15
C GLY A 144 -6.62 7.94 11.62
N SER A 145 -5.48 7.85 12.28
CA SER A 145 -5.33 8.16 13.71
C SER A 145 -3.97 8.80 14.04
N THR A 146 -3.92 9.59 15.12
CA THR A 146 -2.76 10.44 15.45
C THR A 146 -1.49 9.66 15.83
N ASN A 147 -1.62 8.39 16.24
CA ASN A 147 -0.50 7.50 16.54
C ASN A 147 0.26 7.04 15.29
N GLN A 148 -0.36 7.05 14.11
CA GLN A 148 0.27 6.60 12.87
C GLN A 148 1.33 7.61 12.40
N VAL A 149 2.49 7.16 11.94
CA VAL A 149 3.57 8.06 11.51
C VAL A 149 3.78 7.99 10.01
N ILE A 150 3.97 9.15 9.39
CA ILE A 150 4.30 9.26 7.96
C ILE A 150 5.82 9.40 7.86
N HIS A 151 6.47 8.37 7.33
CA HIS A 151 7.90 8.35 7.05
C HIS A 151 8.13 8.63 5.57
N ARG A 152 8.95 9.64 5.25
CA ARG A 152 9.47 9.86 3.90
C ARG A 152 10.87 9.26 3.83
N LEU A 153 10.96 8.08 3.23
CA LEU A 153 12.15 7.22 3.26
C LEU A 153 13.16 7.53 2.14
N THR A 154 12.84 8.45 1.24
CA THR A 154 13.60 8.67 0.00
C THR A 154 15.08 8.98 0.22
N SER A 155 15.90 8.24 -0.52
CA SER A 155 17.24 8.62 -1.00
C SER A 155 17.53 7.92 -2.33
N HIS A 156 16.69 8.08 -3.36
CA HIS A 156 16.96 7.58 -4.72
C HIS A 156 16.60 8.62 -5.78
#